data_AF-A0A388MBR8-F1
#
_entry.id   AF-A0A388MBR8-F1
#
_cell.length_a   1.000
_cell.length_b   1.000
_cell.length_c   1.000
_cell.angle_alpha   90.00
_cell.angle_beta   90.00
_cell.angle_gamma   90.00
#
_symmetry.space_group_name_H-M   'P 1'
#
loop_
_entity.id
_entity.type
_entity.pdbx_description
1 polymer ?
#
loop_
_entity_poly.entity_id
_entity_poly.type
_entity_poly.pdbx_seq_one_letter_code
_entity_poly.pdbx_strand_id
1 'polypeptide(L)' 'MIGIRAANLSGDCHFNRELLRGHLNIRGQHQICVRRRAELSVKMNPYCAQKAKEAVDAAWNTCIKDTAPFDRVP' A
#
# COMPACT_ATOMS: atom_id res chain seq x y z
N MET A 1 7.50 -8.21 7.02
CA MET A 1 6.87 -6.91 7.34
C MET A 1 6.94 -6.04 6.08
N ILE A 2 5.90 -6.01 5.26
CA ILE A 2 5.81 -5.17 4.06
C ILE A 2 5.13 -3.86 4.47
N GLY A 3 5.91 -2.78 4.56
CA GLY A 3 5.40 -1.44 4.92
C GLY A 3 4.70 -0.74 3.75
N ILE A 4 4.03 0.38 4.05
CA ILE A 4 3.35 1.23 3.04
C ILE A 4 4.30 1.59 1.89
N ARG A 5 5.57 1.90 2.21
CA ARG A 5 6.62 2.18 1.21
C ARG A 5 6.86 1.03 0.26
N ALA A 6 6.96 -0.20 0.78
CA ALA A 6 7.14 -1.37 -0.05
C ALA A 6 5.93 -1.60 -0.96
N ALA A 7 4.70 -1.47 -0.45
CA ALA A 7 3.50 -1.57 -1.30
C ALA A 7 3.41 -0.46 -2.36
N ASN A 8 3.86 0.75 -2.03
CA ASN A 8 3.89 1.92 -2.92
C ASN A 8 4.96 1.77 -4.01
N LEU A 9 6.17 1.35 -3.64
CA LEU A 9 7.36 1.30 -4.51
C LEU A 9 7.54 -0.05 -5.22
N SER A 10 6.83 -1.11 -4.84
CA SER A 10 6.94 -2.42 -5.50
C SER A 10 6.35 -2.47 -6.91
N GLY A 11 5.57 -1.47 -7.35
CA GLY A 11 4.88 -1.49 -8.65
C GLY A 11 3.73 -2.52 -8.72
N ASP A 12 3.44 -3.23 -7.62
CA ASP A 12 2.31 -4.16 -7.51
C ASP A 12 0.95 -3.47 -7.70
N CYS A 13 0.89 -2.19 -7.35
CA CYS A 13 -0.28 -1.32 -7.44
C CYS A 13 -0.27 -0.44 -8.69
N HIS A 14 0.51 -0.82 -9.72
CA HIS A 14 0.50 -0.11 -10.99
C HIS A 14 -0.82 -0.36 -11.72
N PHE A 15 -1.36 0.68 -12.36
CA PHE A 15 -2.70 0.64 -13.00
C PHE A 15 -2.86 -0.56 -13.95
N ASN A 16 -1.85 -0.84 -14.78
CA ASN A 16 -1.86 -1.98 -15.71
C ASN A 16 -2.03 -3.34 -15.00
N ARG A 17 -1.43 -3.54 -13.82
CA ARG A 17 -1.56 -4.77 -13.02
C ARG A 17 -2.92 -4.86 -12.35
N GLU A 18 -3.45 -3.74 -11.87
CA GLU A 18 -4.79 -3.68 -11.28
C GLU A 18 -5.90 -3.88 -12.32
N LEU A 19 -5.72 -3.33 -13.51
CA LEU A 19 -6.61 -3.53 -14.66
C LEU A 19 -6.66 -5.02 -15.03
N LEU A 20 -5.51 -5.69 -15.09
CA LEU A 20 -5.43 -7.13 -15.35
C LEU A 20 -6.07 -7.98 -14.23
N ARG A 21 -6.18 -7.43 -13.02
CA ARG A 21 -6.87 -8.04 -11.86
C ARG A 21 -8.36 -7.70 -11.79
N GLY A 22 -8.90 -6.97 -12.77
CA GLY A 22 -10.32 -6.59 -12.82
C GLY A 22 -10.68 -5.42 -11.90
N HIS A 23 -9.70 -4.70 -11.35
CA HIS A 23 -9.93 -3.46 -10.62
C HIS A 23 -9.94 -2.29 -11.61
N LEU A 24 -11.14 -1.83 -11.98
CA LEU A 24 -11.34 -0.81 -13.01
C LEU A 24 -11.59 0.60 -12.47
N ASN A 25 -11.38 0.90 -11.18
CA ASN A 25 -11.74 2.26 -10.78
C ASN A 25 -10.78 3.30 -11.41
N ILE A 26 -11.34 4.45 -11.76
CA ILE A 26 -10.64 5.44 -12.61
C ILE A 26 -9.85 6.43 -11.75
N ARG A 27 -10.19 6.56 -10.46
CA ARG A 27 -9.61 7.55 -9.55
C ARG A 27 -9.00 6.88 -8.32
N GLY A 28 -7.76 7.22 -8.02
CA GLY A 28 -7.10 6.84 -6.76
C GLY A 28 -6.82 5.35 -6.56
N GLN A 29 -6.85 4.52 -7.62
CA GLN A 29 -6.63 3.06 -7.48
C GLN A 29 -5.33 2.70 -6.81
N HIS A 30 -4.26 3.35 -7.24
CA HIS A 30 -2.95 3.13 -6.67
C HIS A 30 -2.97 3.25 -5.14
N GLN A 31 -3.56 4.32 -4.59
CA GLN A 31 -3.64 4.50 -3.14
C GLN A 31 -4.51 3.44 -2.45
N ILE A 32 -5.62 3.02 -3.09
CA ILE A 32 -6.48 1.97 -2.56
C ILE A 32 -5.73 0.63 -2.52
N CYS A 33 -4.99 0.29 -3.57
CA CYS A 33 -4.18 -0.92 -3.60
C CYS A 33 -3.06 -0.89 -2.55
N VAL A 34 -2.35 0.24 -2.42
CA VAL A 34 -1.29 0.39 -1.43
C VAL A 34 -1.85 0.23 -0.01
N ARG A 35 -2.99 0.84 0.31
CA ARG A 35 -3.68 0.62 1.61
C ARG A 35 -4.02 -0.85 1.81
N ARG A 36 -4.63 -1.50 0.82
CA ARG A 36 -5.07 -2.90 0.92
C ARG A 36 -3.90 -3.85 1.16
N ARG A 37 -2.76 -3.63 0.46
CA ARG A 37 -1.54 -4.43 0.64
C ARG A 37 -0.86 -4.16 1.98
N ALA A 38 -0.80 -2.90 2.41
CA ALA A 38 -0.26 -2.53 3.71
C ALA A 38 -1.07 -3.17 4.86
N GLU A 39 -2.40 -3.10 4.80
CA GLU A 39 -3.29 -3.75 5.77
C GLU A 39 -3.08 -5.27 5.80
N LEU A 40 -3.00 -5.93 4.65
CA LEU A 40 -2.74 -7.36 4.56
C LEU A 40 -1.41 -7.72 5.23
N SER A 41 -0.36 -6.93 5.01
CA SER A 41 0.92 -7.20 5.65
C SER A 41 0.90 -7.03 7.16
N VAL A 42 0.14 -6.06 7.69
CA VAL A 42 0.04 -5.87 9.14
C VAL A 42 -0.86 -6.96 9.76
N LYS A 43 -1.91 -7.40 9.05
CA LYS A 43 -2.77 -8.52 9.45
C LYS A 43 -2.04 -9.85 9.56
N MET A 44 -0.99 -10.06 8.75
CA MET A 44 -0.15 -11.25 8.88
C MET A 44 0.65 -11.29 10.20
N ASN A 45 0.73 -10.18 10.95
CA ASN A 45 1.34 -10.17 12.27
C ASN A 45 0.29 -10.49 13.34
N PRO A 46 0.42 -11.60 14.10
CA PRO A 46 -0.56 -12.01 15.11
C PRO A 46 -0.77 -10.97 16.23
N TYR A 47 0.22 -10.12 16.51
CA TYR A 47 0.11 -9.07 17.54
C TYR A 47 -0.61 -7.80 17.05
N CYS A 48 -0.67 -7.57 15.74
CA CYS A 48 -1.19 -6.33 15.17
C CYS A 48 -2.43 -6.55 14.29
N ALA A 49 -2.98 -7.76 14.24
CA ALA A 49 -4.06 -8.12 13.33
C ALA A 49 -5.35 -7.29 13.55
N GLN A 50 -5.70 -7.02 14.80
CA GLN A 50 -6.90 -6.24 15.16
C GLN A 50 -6.72 -4.74 14.93
N LYS A 51 -5.49 -4.22 15.05
CA LYS A 51 -5.16 -2.79 14.89
C LYS A 51 -4.54 -2.47 13.52
N ALA A 52 -4.67 -3.39 12.56
CA ALA A 52 -3.99 -3.26 11.27
C ALA A 52 -4.38 -1.98 10.51
N LYS A 53 -5.67 -1.62 10.52
CA LYS A 53 -6.16 -0.38 9.89
C LYS A 53 -5.61 0.86 10.56
N GLU A 54 -5.75 0.96 11.89
CA GLU A 54 -5.27 2.12 12.66
C GLU A 54 -3.75 2.32 12.51
N ALA A 55 -2.97 1.23 12.52
CA ALA A 55 -1.53 1.28 12.32
C ALA A 55 -1.16 1.81 10.92
N VAL A 56 -1.90 1.39 9.89
CA VAL A 56 -1.69 1.85 8.51
C VAL A 56 -2.10 3.32 8.37
N ASP A 57 -3.26 3.72 8.91
CA ASP A 57 -3.74 5.11 8.83
C ASP A 57 -2.82 6.07 9.61
N ALA A 58 -2.33 5.68 10.79
CA ALA A 58 -1.39 6.47 11.57
C ALA A 58 -0.06 6.73 10.81
N ALA A 59 0.43 5.73 10.08
CA ALA A 59 1.67 5.83 9.31
C ALA A 59 1.46 6.35 7.88
N TRP A 60 0.21 6.51 7.42
CA TRP A 60 -0.12 6.78 6.01
C TRP A 60 0.50 8.07 5.49
N ASN A 61 0.21 9.18 6.15
CA ASN A 61 0.63 10.52 5.70
C ASN A 61 2.16 10.67 5.65
N THR A 62 2.87 9.97 6.54
CA THR A 62 4.33 9.98 6.60
C THR A 62 4.92 9.06 5.55
N CYS A 63 4.42 7.83 5.41
CA CYS A 63 5.02 6.81 4.56
C CYS A 63 4.66 6.95 3.08
N ILE A 64 3.52 7.55 2.74
CA ILE A 64 3.10 7.72 1.34
C ILE A 64 3.94 8.78 0.61
N LYS A 65 4.51 9.74 1.36
CA LYS A 65 5.40 10.79 0.84
C LYS A 65 6.86 10.35 0.83
N ASP A 66 7.18 9.26 1.52
CA ASP A 66 8.54 8.76 1.64
C ASP A 66 8.81 7.77 0.50
N THR A 67 9.56 8.24 -0.50
CA THR A 67 9.95 7.45 -1.67
C THR A 67 11.35 6.86 -1.57
N ALA A 68 12.11 7.19 -0.51
CA ALA A 68 13.47 6.71 -0.33
C ALA A 68 13.53 5.17 -0.27
N PRO A 69 14.52 4.51 -0.92
CA PRO A 69 15.71 5.04 -1.62
C PRO A 69 15.49 5.39 -3.11
N PHE A 70 14.26 5.40 -3.60
CA PHE A 70 13.96 5.70 -5.00
C PHE A 70 13.56 7.19 -5.16
N ASP A 71 13.96 7.80 -6.28
CA ASP A 71 13.65 9.22 -6.56
C ASP A 71 12.16 9.44 -6.94
N ARG A 72 11.44 8.38 -7.33
CA ARG A 72 10.03 8.42 -7.74
C ARG A 72 9.34 7.09 -7.50
N VAL A 73 8.02 7.14 -7.30
CA VAL A 73 7.17 5.95 -7.36
C VAL A 73 7.18 5.41 -8.80
N PRO A 74 7.47 4.12 -9.00
CA PRO A 74 7.59 3.53 -10.34
C PRO A 74 6.26 3.42 -11.09
#